data_AF-A0AB37TBQ0-F1
#
_entry.id   AF-A0AB37TBQ0-F1
#
_cell.length_a   1.000
_cell.length_b   1.000
_cell.length_c   1.000
_cell.angle_alpha   90.00
_cell.angle_beta   90.00
_cell.angle_gamma   90.00
#
_symmetry.space_group_name_H-M   'P 1'
#
loop_
_entity.id
_entity.type
_entity.pdbx_description
1 polymer ?
#
loop_
_entity_poly.entity_id
_entity_poly.type
_entity_poly.pdbx_seq_one_letter_code
_entity_poly.pdbx_strand_id
1 'polypeptide(L)'
;MFLIVILKSFYSQQIDISFIKDIFSIGATLIAALIAISLFNDWKELHNKQVRNDFALKTYNQYKKFELSLFKAHDTFSNLSSIIDWHNDLELQLDAPEVIEKRNEMNLMFSQVQEAEYEFKNFMSQLVDYCVVTNQGDEFLIIQKDLYRQFFKYYNNEDELSYSSYNQFWKNYSYLFEEYLSLRTNTYDKVIKDILYKLQEHLN
;
A
#
# COMPACT_ATOMS: atom_id res chain seq x y z
N MET A 1 26.22 22.22 -49.81
CA MET A 1 26.93 22.34 -51.11
C MET A 1 27.21 20.99 -51.76
N PHE A 2 27.73 20.00 -51.02
CA PHE A 2 28.08 18.67 -51.55
C PHE A 2 26.89 17.86 -52.12
N LEU A 3 25.73 17.89 -51.46
CA LEU A 3 24.51 17.17 -51.90
C LEU A 3 23.96 17.68 -53.24
N ILE A 4 24.03 19.00 -53.46
CA ILE A 4 23.56 19.68 -54.69
C ILE A 4 24.46 19.32 -55.88
N VAL A 5 25.77 19.17 -55.64
CA VAL A 5 26.75 18.77 -56.65
C VAL A 5 26.52 17.31 -57.08
N ILE A 6 26.24 16.42 -56.12
CA ILE A 6 25.93 15.01 -56.40
C ILE A 6 24.60 14.88 -57.18
N LEU A 7 23.55 15.58 -56.76
CA LEU A 7 22.26 15.53 -57.46
C LEU A 7 22.34 16.07 -58.90
N LYS A 8 23.14 17.12 -59.15
CA LYS A 8 23.39 17.66 -60.49
C LYS A 8 24.22 16.72 -61.38
N SER A 9 25.12 15.90 -60.81
CA SER A 9 25.95 15.00 -61.62
C SER A 9 25.19 13.75 -62.10
N PHE A 10 24.14 13.33 -61.38
CA PHE A 10 23.31 12.17 -61.76
C PHE A 10 22.11 12.54 -62.65
N TYR A 11 21.60 13.78 -62.58
CA TYR A 11 20.43 14.23 -63.33
C TYR A 11 20.75 15.50 -64.13
N SER A 12 20.99 15.36 -65.43
CA SER A 12 21.32 16.43 -66.40
C SER A 12 20.16 17.39 -66.73
N GLN A 13 19.34 17.78 -65.74
CA GLN A 13 18.21 18.72 -65.93
C GLN A 13 18.26 19.87 -64.91
N GLN A 14 17.66 21.01 -65.26
CA GLN A 14 17.39 22.09 -64.31
C GLN A 14 16.67 21.47 -63.11
N ILE A 15 17.37 21.34 -61.98
CA ILE A 15 16.77 20.75 -60.80
C ILE A 15 15.66 21.70 -60.35
N ASP A 16 14.41 21.24 -60.45
CA ASP A 16 13.26 21.99 -60.00
C ASP A 16 13.35 22.15 -58.48
N ILE A 17 13.33 23.40 -58.03
CA ILE A 17 13.35 23.74 -56.61
C ILE A 17 12.12 23.14 -55.92
N SER A 18 11.00 22.96 -56.65
CA SER A 18 9.81 22.27 -56.14
C SER A 18 10.11 20.82 -55.75
N PHE A 19 10.83 20.06 -56.58
CA PHE A 19 11.21 18.68 -56.32
C PHE A 19 12.17 18.54 -55.12
N ILE A 20 13.14 19.44 -54.98
CA ILE A 20 14.01 19.49 -53.80
C ILE A 20 13.17 19.76 -52.54
N LYS A 21 12.26 20.74 -52.60
CA LYS A 21 11.38 21.10 -51.49
C LYS A 21 10.48 19.93 -51.09
N ASP A 22 9.98 19.16 -52.04
CA ASP A 22 9.13 17.99 -51.78
C ASP A 22 9.91 16.87 -51.08
N ILE A 23 11.15 16.56 -51.53
CA ILE A 23 12.01 15.58 -50.86
C ILE A 23 12.34 16.00 -49.42
N PHE A 24 12.70 17.27 -49.19
CA PHE A 24 12.96 17.78 -47.85
C PHE A 24 11.69 17.83 -46.98
N SER A 25 10.53 18.11 -47.57
CA SER A 25 9.25 18.12 -46.85
C SER A 25 8.85 16.70 -46.42
N ILE A 26 8.92 15.73 -47.33
CA ILE A 26 8.67 14.31 -47.03
C ILE A 26 9.67 13.80 -45.99
N GLY A 27 10.96 14.11 -46.16
CA GLY A 27 12.01 13.74 -45.21
C GLY A 27 11.80 14.37 -43.82
N ALA A 28 11.44 15.65 -43.76
CA ALA A 28 11.14 16.35 -42.52
C ALA A 28 9.91 15.77 -41.82
N THR A 29 8.84 15.42 -42.55
CA THR A 29 7.65 14.77 -41.99
C THR A 29 7.97 13.40 -41.41
N LEU A 30 8.77 12.58 -42.11
CA LEU A 30 9.18 11.27 -41.61
C LEU A 30 10.06 11.39 -40.35
N ILE A 31 11.02 12.32 -40.35
CA ILE A 31 11.88 12.57 -39.17
C ILE A 31 11.02 13.07 -37.99
N ALA A 32 10.09 13.99 -38.23
CA ALA A 32 9.18 14.47 -37.19
C ALA A 32 8.30 13.34 -36.63
N ALA A 33 7.81 12.44 -37.49
CA ALA A 33 7.05 11.27 -37.05
C ALA A 33 7.90 10.30 -36.20
N LEU A 34 9.15 10.04 -36.58
CA LEU A 34 10.06 9.20 -35.80
C LEU A 34 10.39 9.83 -34.44
N ILE A 35 10.64 11.14 -34.40
CA ILE A 35 10.88 11.87 -33.15
C ILE A 35 9.61 11.83 -32.26
N ALA A 36 8.43 12.03 -32.84
CA ALA A 36 7.17 11.98 -32.10
C ALA A 36 6.91 10.60 -31.48
N ILE A 37 7.19 9.52 -32.23
CA ILE A 37 7.09 8.15 -31.71
C ILE A 37 8.07 7.93 -30.56
N SER A 38 9.33 8.36 -30.70
CA SER A 38 10.33 8.25 -29.63
C SER A 38 9.88 8.98 -28.37
N LEU A 39 9.48 10.26 -28.51
CA LEU A 39 9.02 11.08 -27.39
C LEU A 39 7.77 10.50 -26.72
N PHE A 40 6.84 9.93 -27.49
CA PHE A 40 5.64 9.33 -26.94
C PHE A 40 5.93 8.04 -26.17
N ASN A 41 6.88 7.23 -26.65
CA ASN A 41 7.31 6.02 -25.95
C ASN A 41 7.98 6.37 -24.62
N ASP A 42 8.91 7.33 -24.62
CA ASP A 42 9.59 7.80 -23.42
C ASP A 42 8.59 8.41 -22.42
N TRP A 43 7.67 9.24 -22.92
CA TRP A 43 6.61 9.84 -22.10
C TRP A 43 5.71 8.77 -21.47
N LYS A 44 5.29 7.77 -22.25
CA LYS A 44 4.42 6.68 -21.77
C LYS A 44 5.12 5.87 -20.68
N GLU A 45 6.41 5.59 -20.84
CA GLU A 45 7.20 4.89 -19.82
C GLU A 45 7.30 5.70 -18.53
N LEU A 46 7.65 6.99 -18.62
CA LEU A 46 7.72 7.89 -17.47
C LEU A 46 6.37 8.04 -16.76
N HIS A 47 5.28 8.23 -17.51
CA HIS A 47 3.94 8.35 -16.98
C HIS A 47 3.52 7.07 -16.22
N ASN A 48 3.72 5.89 -16.83
CA ASN A 48 3.37 4.63 -16.17
C ASN A 48 4.20 4.38 -14.90
N LYS A 49 5.48 4.76 -14.89
CA LYS A 49 6.33 4.72 -13.69
C LYS A 49 5.80 5.64 -12.60
N GLN A 50 5.49 6.89 -12.94
CA GLN A 50 4.94 7.86 -12.00
C GLN A 50 3.63 7.34 -11.38
N VAL A 51 2.70 6.86 -12.21
CA VAL A 51 1.43 6.30 -11.74
C VAL A 51 1.68 5.15 -10.77
N ARG A 52 2.54 4.18 -11.11
CA ARG A 52 2.89 3.07 -10.20
C ARG A 52 3.43 3.55 -8.86
N ASN A 53 4.32 4.55 -8.86
CA ASN A 53 4.91 5.10 -7.65
C ASN A 53 3.87 5.82 -6.77
N ASP A 54 2.94 6.56 -7.37
CA ASP A 54 1.86 7.22 -6.63
C ASP A 54 0.96 6.21 -5.91
N PHE A 55 0.61 5.10 -6.57
CA PHE A 55 -0.16 4.01 -5.95
C PHE A 55 0.65 3.26 -4.87
N ALA A 56 1.93 3.02 -5.09
CA ALA A 56 2.81 2.40 -4.10
C ALA A 56 2.90 3.26 -2.83
N LEU A 57 3.13 4.57 -2.97
CA LEU A 57 3.20 5.50 -1.84
C LEU A 57 1.87 5.61 -1.09
N LYS A 58 0.75 5.68 -1.81
CA LYS A 58 -0.59 5.66 -1.19
C LYS A 58 -0.82 4.41 -0.36
N THR A 59 -0.48 3.24 -0.92
CA THR A 59 -0.61 1.94 -0.24
C THR A 59 0.26 1.86 1.01
N TYR A 60 1.53 2.27 0.90
CA TYR A 60 2.46 2.32 2.02
C TYR A 60 1.97 3.27 3.12
N ASN A 61 1.56 4.49 2.77
CA ASN A 61 1.07 5.47 3.74
C ASN A 61 -0.18 4.98 4.46
N GLN A 62 -1.06 4.26 3.75
CA GLN A 62 -2.26 3.69 4.33
C GLN A 62 -1.92 2.53 5.30
N TYR A 63 -0.94 1.69 4.98
CA TYR A 63 -0.40 0.70 5.93
C TYR A 63 0.17 1.37 7.18
N LYS A 64 0.89 2.49 7.05
CA LYS A 64 1.43 3.23 8.20
C LYS A 64 0.34 3.78 9.13
N LYS A 65 -0.82 4.16 8.59
CA LYS A 65 -1.97 4.54 9.42
C LYS A 65 -2.53 3.35 10.19
N PHE A 66 -2.71 2.21 9.53
CA PHE A 66 -3.12 0.97 10.19
C PHE A 66 -2.16 0.60 11.33
N GLU A 67 -0.86 0.59 11.06
CA GLU A 67 0.17 0.29 12.05
C GLU A 67 0.11 1.25 13.25
N LEU A 68 -0.07 2.55 12.99
CA LEU A 68 -0.19 3.56 14.05
C LEU A 68 -1.45 3.37 14.90
N SER A 69 -2.61 3.11 14.29
CA SER A 69 -3.87 2.89 15.02
C SER A 69 -3.79 1.60 15.85
N LEU A 70 -3.13 0.56 15.35
CA LEU A 70 -2.87 -0.65 16.12
C LEU A 70 -1.97 -0.38 17.33
N PHE A 71 -0.89 0.39 17.15
CA PHE A 71 -0.02 0.75 18.27
C PHE A 71 -0.73 1.54 19.35
N LYS A 72 -1.61 2.49 18.99
CA LYS A 72 -2.42 3.22 19.99
C LYS A 72 -3.30 2.28 20.81
N ALA A 73 -3.98 1.34 20.14
CA ALA A 73 -4.81 0.35 20.80
C ALA A 73 -3.99 -0.53 21.76
N HIS A 74 -2.83 -0.99 21.30
CA HIS A 74 -1.92 -1.82 22.10
C HIS A 74 -1.31 -1.07 23.30
N ASP A 75 -0.97 0.20 23.14
CA ASP A 75 -0.47 1.04 24.24
C ASP A 75 -1.54 1.24 25.32
N THR A 76 -2.78 1.58 24.90
CA THR A 76 -3.91 1.71 25.82
C THR A 76 -4.20 0.38 26.52
N PHE A 77 -4.15 -0.74 25.79
CA PHE A 77 -4.27 -2.07 26.38
C PHE A 77 -3.14 -2.35 27.37
N SER A 78 -1.89 -2.05 27.04
CA SER A 78 -0.75 -2.29 27.94
C SER A 78 -0.90 -1.51 29.25
N ASN A 79 -1.43 -0.30 29.21
CA ASN A 79 -1.70 0.50 30.42
C ASN A 79 -2.76 -0.14 31.35
N LEU A 80 -3.64 -0.98 30.79
CA LEU A 80 -4.60 -1.75 31.58
C LEU A 80 -3.92 -2.89 32.38
N SER A 81 -2.69 -3.32 32.04
CA SER A 81 -1.99 -4.40 32.78
C SER A 81 -1.82 -4.11 34.27
N SER A 82 -1.76 -2.82 34.61
CA SER A 82 -1.59 -2.33 35.98
C SER A 82 -2.59 -2.92 36.97
N ILE A 83 -3.81 -3.31 36.55
CA ILE A 83 -4.74 -3.99 37.47
C ILE A 83 -4.29 -5.44 37.75
N ILE A 84 -3.86 -6.17 36.71
CA ILE A 84 -3.45 -7.58 36.81
C ILE A 84 -2.21 -7.71 37.66
N ASP A 85 -1.21 -6.86 37.43
CA ASP A 85 0.07 -6.92 38.14
C ASP A 85 -0.09 -6.80 39.67
N TRP A 86 -1.15 -6.12 40.12
CA TRP A 86 -1.46 -5.90 41.53
C TRP A 86 -2.37 -6.98 42.15
N HIS A 87 -3.10 -7.73 41.33
CA HIS A 87 -4.13 -8.67 41.77
C HIS A 87 -3.98 -10.08 41.17
N ASN A 88 -2.75 -10.48 40.84
CA ASN A 88 -2.42 -11.71 40.11
C ASN A 88 -3.06 -13.01 40.65
N ASP A 89 -3.45 -13.05 41.93
CA ASP A 89 -4.05 -14.23 42.58
C ASP A 89 -5.59 -14.17 42.74
N LEU A 90 -6.24 -13.09 42.30
CA LEU A 90 -7.69 -12.89 42.46
C LEU A 90 -8.39 -12.71 41.11
N GLU A 91 -9.49 -13.43 40.92
CA GLU A 91 -10.38 -13.20 39.79
C GLU A 91 -11.24 -11.96 40.06
N LEU A 92 -10.90 -10.86 39.40
CA LEU A 92 -11.59 -9.58 39.54
C LEU A 92 -12.87 -9.57 38.69
N GLN A 93 -14.00 -9.37 39.36
CA GLN A 93 -15.29 -9.20 38.71
C GLN A 93 -15.37 -7.85 37.99
N LEU A 94 -16.23 -7.74 36.98
CA LEU A 94 -16.36 -6.53 36.16
C LEU A 94 -16.99 -5.33 36.89
N ASP A 95 -17.60 -5.57 38.06
CA ASP A 95 -18.18 -4.58 38.96
C ASP A 95 -17.25 -4.22 40.13
N ALA A 96 -16.05 -4.80 40.20
CA ALA A 96 -15.04 -4.39 41.17
C ALA A 96 -14.68 -2.90 40.99
N PRO A 97 -14.53 -2.11 42.08
CA PRO A 97 -14.23 -0.68 42.00
C PRO A 97 -13.04 -0.34 41.10
N GLU A 98 -11.97 -1.11 41.21
CA GLU A 98 -10.71 -0.96 40.45
C GLU A 98 -10.95 -1.14 38.95
N VAL A 99 -11.83 -2.06 38.56
CA VAL A 99 -12.19 -2.33 37.16
C VAL A 99 -13.11 -1.22 36.62
N ILE A 100 -14.02 -0.72 37.45
CA ILE A 100 -14.91 0.40 37.08
C ILE A 100 -14.10 1.66 36.77
N GLU A 101 -13.05 1.95 37.55
CA GLU A 101 -12.15 3.09 37.30
C GLU A 101 -11.48 3.03 35.92
N LYS A 102 -11.20 1.82 35.42
CA LYS A 102 -10.58 1.58 34.10
C LYS A 102 -11.56 1.42 32.95
N ARG A 103 -12.87 1.47 33.18
CA ARG A 103 -13.88 1.28 32.13
C ARG A 103 -13.73 2.27 30.96
N ASN A 104 -13.34 3.51 31.23
CA ASN A 104 -13.11 4.51 30.19
C ASN A 104 -11.90 4.14 29.31
N GLU A 105 -10.82 3.63 29.90
CA GLU A 105 -9.63 3.16 29.17
C GLU A 105 -9.97 1.89 28.34
N MET A 106 -10.77 0.97 28.88
CA MET A 106 -11.26 -0.19 28.13
C MET A 106 -12.10 0.23 26.91
N ASN A 107 -13.04 1.17 27.10
CA ASN A 107 -13.87 1.70 26.01
C ASN A 107 -13.02 2.43 24.95
N LEU A 108 -12.02 3.18 25.39
CA LEU A 108 -11.07 3.84 24.49
C LEU A 108 -10.29 2.81 23.66
N MET A 109 -9.80 1.75 24.30
CA MET A 109 -9.10 0.66 23.62
C MET A 109 -10.00 0.01 22.55
N PHE A 110 -11.26 -0.29 22.85
CA PHE A 110 -12.20 -0.82 21.85
C PHE A 110 -12.42 0.14 20.68
N SER A 111 -12.57 1.44 20.95
CA SER A 111 -12.69 2.44 19.88
C SER A 111 -11.45 2.50 19.00
N GLN A 112 -10.25 2.35 19.58
CA GLN A 112 -8.99 2.34 18.83
C GLN A 112 -8.80 1.05 18.02
N VAL A 113 -9.28 -0.10 18.52
CA VAL A 113 -9.32 -1.35 17.75
C VAL A 113 -10.23 -1.20 16.53
N GLN A 114 -11.40 -0.57 16.67
CA GLN A 114 -12.29 -0.26 15.54
C GLN A 114 -11.64 0.70 14.53
N GLU A 115 -10.86 1.68 15.00
CA GLU A 115 -10.06 2.55 14.13
C GLU A 115 -9.02 1.73 13.35
N ALA A 116 -8.29 0.83 14.03
CA ALA A 116 -7.31 -0.04 13.37
C ALA A 116 -7.97 -0.96 12.32
N GLU A 117 -9.15 -1.51 12.62
CA GLU A 117 -9.94 -2.29 11.65
C GLU A 117 -10.34 -1.45 10.43
N TYR A 118 -10.78 -0.21 10.63
CA TYR A 118 -11.11 0.70 9.54
C TYR A 118 -9.90 1.01 8.66
N GLU A 119 -8.76 1.36 9.27
CA GLU A 119 -7.53 1.65 8.55
C GLU A 119 -6.99 0.41 7.82
N PHE A 120 -7.17 -0.79 8.38
CA PHE A 120 -6.84 -2.06 7.72
C PHE A 120 -7.70 -2.32 6.49
N LYS A 121 -9.02 -2.10 6.56
CA LYS A 121 -9.91 -2.22 5.39
C LYS A 121 -9.52 -1.24 4.29
N ASN A 122 -9.20 0.01 4.66
CA ASN A 122 -8.72 1.01 3.72
C ASN A 122 -7.37 0.60 3.09
N PHE A 123 -6.44 0.05 3.87
CA PHE A 123 -5.19 -0.49 3.36
C PHE A 123 -5.45 -1.61 2.34
N MET A 124 -6.36 -2.54 2.64
CA MET A 124 -6.71 -3.61 1.72
C MET A 124 -7.30 -3.10 0.41
N SER A 125 -8.10 -2.02 0.45
CA SER A 125 -8.59 -1.37 -0.77
C SER A 125 -7.45 -0.75 -1.58
N GLN A 126 -6.54 -0.01 -0.94
CA GLN A 126 -5.39 0.60 -1.63
C GLN A 126 -4.45 -0.46 -2.22
N LEU A 127 -4.30 -1.59 -1.53
CA LEU A 127 -3.52 -2.71 -2.04
C LEU A 127 -4.11 -3.27 -3.34
N VAL A 128 -5.44 -3.40 -3.44
CA VAL A 128 -6.09 -3.81 -4.70
C VAL A 128 -5.76 -2.85 -5.83
N ASP A 129 -5.91 -1.55 -5.58
CA ASP A 129 -5.62 -0.52 -6.58
C ASP A 129 -4.16 -0.60 -7.06
N TYR A 130 -3.21 -0.78 -6.14
CA TYR A 130 -1.81 -0.99 -6.48
C TYR A 130 -1.61 -2.23 -7.37
N CYS A 131 -2.23 -3.35 -7.04
CA CYS A 131 -2.08 -4.61 -7.77
C CYS A 131 -2.63 -4.53 -9.19
N VAL A 132 -3.72 -3.79 -9.40
CA VAL A 132 -4.28 -3.52 -10.73
C VAL A 132 -3.27 -2.75 -11.57
N VAL A 133 -2.66 -1.72 -11.00
CA VAL A 133 -1.71 -0.84 -11.70
C VAL A 133 -0.36 -1.53 -11.96
N THR A 134 0.04 -2.49 -11.13
CA THR A 134 1.27 -3.28 -11.33
C THR A 134 1.06 -4.58 -12.11
N ASN A 135 -0.17 -4.92 -12.48
CA ASN A 135 -0.53 -6.18 -13.14
C ASN A 135 -0.12 -7.41 -12.33
N GLN A 136 -0.25 -7.36 -11.00
CA GLN A 136 0.08 -8.45 -10.07
C GLN A 136 -1.17 -9.05 -9.40
N GLY A 137 -2.33 -8.95 -10.06
CA GLY A 137 -3.64 -9.24 -9.47
C GLY A 137 -3.78 -10.62 -8.82
N ASP A 138 -3.36 -11.70 -9.50
CA ASP A 138 -3.64 -13.07 -9.04
C ASP A 138 -2.86 -13.45 -7.77
N GLU A 139 -1.58 -13.09 -7.70
CA GLU A 139 -0.71 -13.38 -6.54
C GLU A 139 -1.19 -12.60 -5.30
N PHE A 140 -1.52 -11.32 -5.47
CA PHE A 140 -1.95 -10.48 -4.37
C PHE A 140 -3.36 -10.77 -3.89
N LEU A 141 -4.24 -11.32 -4.72
CA LEU A 141 -5.59 -11.71 -4.30
C LEU A 141 -5.53 -12.84 -3.24
N ILE A 142 -4.55 -13.74 -3.37
CA ILE A 142 -4.29 -14.80 -2.38
C ILE A 142 -3.77 -14.17 -1.08
N ILE A 143 -2.79 -13.27 -1.16
CA ILE A 143 -2.23 -12.58 0.00
C ILE A 143 -3.32 -11.77 0.72
N GLN A 144 -4.13 -11.02 -0.01
CA GLN A 144 -5.21 -10.21 0.54
C GLN A 144 -6.21 -11.08 1.32
N LYS A 145 -6.67 -12.20 0.74
CA LYS A 145 -7.57 -13.14 1.42
C LYS A 145 -6.95 -13.71 2.69
N ASP A 146 -5.67 -14.07 2.64
CA ASP A 146 -4.93 -14.57 3.80
C ASP A 146 -4.84 -13.52 4.92
N LEU A 147 -4.54 -12.27 4.59
CA LEU A 147 -4.46 -11.18 5.54
C LEU A 147 -5.82 -10.84 6.15
N TYR A 148 -6.89 -10.80 5.35
CA TYR A 148 -8.27 -10.65 5.86
C TYR A 148 -8.63 -11.76 6.85
N ARG A 149 -8.34 -13.02 6.48
CA ARG A 149 -8.62 -14.16 7.35
C ARG A 149 -7.87 -14.05 8.68
N GLN A 150 -6.60 -13.63 8.66
CA GLN A 150 -5.82 -13.43 9.88
C GLN A 150 -6.40 -12.32 10.76
N PHE A 151 -6.77 -11.17 10.18
CA PHE A 151 -7.34 -10.04 10.94
C PHE A 151 -8.68 -10.41 11.59
N PHE A 152 -9.60 -11.00 10.83
CA PHE A 152 -10.96 -11.29 11.29
C PHE A 152 -11.13 -12.67 11.93
N LYS A 153 -10.02 -13.39 12.20
CA LYS A 153 -10.04 -14.74 12.79
C LYS A 153 -10.90 -14.78 14.07
N TYR A 154 -10.76 -13.77 14.93
CA TYR A 154 -11.42 -13.71 16.24
C TYR A 154 -12.79 -13.03 16.23
N TYR A 155 -13.12 -12.26 15.18
CA TYR A 155 -14.44 -11.63 15.05
C TYR A 155 -15.54 -12.64 14.76
N ASN A 156 -15.20 -13.77 14.13
CA ASN A 156 -16.17 -14.80 13.77
C ASN A 156 -16.41 -15.84 14.89
N ASN A 157 -15.77 -15.66 16.05
CA ASN A 157 -15.87 -16.57 17.19
C ASN A 157 -16.30 -15.76 18.42
N GLU A 158 -17.59 -15.41 18.49
CA GLU A 158 -18.16 -14.57 19.56
C GLU A 158 -17.81 -15.07 20.98
N ASP A 159 -17.64 -16.38 21.14
CA ASP A 159 -17.28 -17.01 22.41
C ASP A 159 -15.83 -16.71 22.84
N GLU A 160 -14.88 -16.52 21.91
CA GLU A 160 -13.45 -16.36 22.22
C GLU A 160 -13.09 -14.99 22.81
N LEU A 161 -13.89 -13.96 22.51
CA LEU A 161 -13.71 -12.62 23.06
C LEU A 161 -14.71 -12.28 24.17
N SER A 162 -15.63 -13.19 24.48
CA SER A 162 -16.53 -13.03 25.63
C SER A 162 -15.74 -13.07 26.95
N TYR A 163 -16.14 -12.23 27.91
CA TYR A 163 -15.50 -12.19 29.23
C TYR A 163 -16.52 -11.91 30.34
N SER A 164 -16.41 -12.66 31.44
CA SER A 164 -17.19 -12.43 32.67
C SER A 164 -16.37 -11.83 33.81
N SER A 165 -15.04 -11.85 33.68
CA SER A 165 -14.10 -11.27 34.64
C SER A 165 -13.04 -10.44 33.93
N TYR A 166 -12.40 -9.55 34.68
CA TYR A 166 -11.33 -8.72 34.16
C TYR A 166 -10.09 -9.55 33.76
N ASN A 167 -9.80 -10.63 34.49
CA ASN A 167 -8.71 -11.55 34.17
C ASN A 167 -8.97 -12.27 32.84
N GLN A 168 -10.22 -12.69 32.59
CA GLN A 168 -10.61 -13.28 31.31
C GLN A 168 -10.51 -12.26 30.17
N PHE A 169 -10.98 -11.02 30.39
CA PHE A 169 -10.79 -9.91 29.45
C PHE A 169 -9.30 -9.74 29.12
N TRP A 170 -8.45 -9.60 30.13
CA TRP A 170 -7.01 -9.42 29.94
C TRP A 170 -6.41 -10.54 29.10
N LYS A 171 -6.66 -11.80 29.50
CA LYS A 171 -6.14 -12.97 28.79
C LYS A 171 -6.58 -13.01 27.33
N ASN A 172 -7.86 -12.80 27.05
CA ASN A 172 -8.41 -12.87 25.69
C ASN A 172 -7.81 -11.78 24.81
N TYR A 173 -7.75 -10.54 25.32
CA TYR A 173 -7.25 -9.41 24.56
C TYR A 173 -5.72 -9.38 24.45
N SER A 174 -4.96 -9.90 25.44
CA SER A 174 -3.51 -10.10 25.30
C SER A 174 -3.21 -10.99 24.11
N TYR A 175 -3.91 -12.11 23.97
CA TYR A 175 -3.74 -13.00 22.83
C TYR A 175 -4.11 -12.32 21.51
N LEU A 176 -5.23 -11.59 21.47
CA LEU A 176 -5.64 -10.83 20.30
C LEU A 176 -4.57 -9.81 19.85
N PHE A 177 -3.99 -9.06 20.79
CA PHE A 177 -2.97 -8.06 20.47
C PHE A 177 -1.68 -8.69 19.95
N GLU A 178 -1.24 -9.82 20.49
CA GLU A 178 -0.10 -10.57 19.93
C GLU A 178 -0.34 -11.00 18.48
N GLU A 179 -1.55 -11.47 18.18
CA GLU A 179 -1.93 -11.89 16.83
C GLU A 179 -1.99 -10.68 15.87
N TYR A 180 -2.48 -9.53 16.33
CA TYR A 180 -2.43 -8.30 15.52
C TYR A 180 -1.01 -7.80 15.27
N LEU A 181 -0.10 -7.89 16.26
CA LEU A 181 1.31 -7.56 16.07
C LEU A 181 1.99 -8.52 15.09
N SER A 182 1.65 -9.80 15.14
CA SER A 182 2.09 -10.79 14.16
C SER A 182 1.57 -10.47 12.76
N LEU A 183 0.28 -10.15 12.63
CA LEU A 183 -0.33 -9.74 11.37
C LEU A 183 0.34 -8.48 10.79
N ARG A 184 0.66 -7.49 11.62
CA ARG A 184 1.40 -6.29 11.20
C ARG A 184 2.73 -6.67 10.58
N THR A 185 3.52 -7.49 11.27
CA THR A 185 4.82 -7.97 10.78
C THR A 185 4.68 -8.78 9.48
N ASN A 186 3.73 -9.72 9.44
CA ASN A 186 3.45 -10.52 8.24
C ASN A 186 3.02 -9.67 7.05
N THR A 187 2.19 -8.65 7.29
CA THR A 187 1.78 -7.69 6.25
C THR A 187 2.97 -6.92 5.71
N TYR A 188 3.86 -6.47 6.61
CA TYR A 188 5.07 -5.78 6.20
C TYR A 188 5.94 -6.65 5.30
N ASP A 189 6.25 -7.87 5.74
CA ASP A 189 7.17 -8.77 5.04
C ASP A 189 6.62 -9.29 3.73
N LYS A 190 5.32 -9.62 3.66
CA LYS A 190 4.67 -10.17 2.46
C LYS A 190 4.33 -9.11 1.41
N VAL A 191 4.09 -7.87 1.82
CA VAL A 191 3.54 -6.83 0.93
C VAL A 191 4.42 -5.58 0.92
N ILE A 192 4.57 -4.94 2.08
CA ILE A 192 5.10 -3.58 2.14
C ILE A 192 6.57 -3.53 1.77
N LYS A 193 7.34 -4.54 2.16
CA LYS A 193 8.77 -4.64 1.84
C LYS A 193 9.01 -4.66 0.34
N ASP A 194 8.22 -5.43 -0.41
CA ASP A 194 8.29 -5.49 -1.88
C ASP A 194 7.89 -4.16 -2.53
N ILE A 195 6.79 -3.54 -2.06
CA ILE A 195 6.35 -2.22 -2.53
C ILE A 195 7.45 -1.17 -2.35
N LEU A 196 8.10 -1.14 -1.18
CA LEU A 196 9.19 -0.21 -0.88
C LEU A 196 10.45 -0.50 -1.71
N TYR A 197 10.79 -1.77 -1.91
CA TYR A 197 11.92 -2.17 -2.73
C TYR A 197 11.75 -1.70 -4.19
N LYS A 198 10.57 -1.93 -4.77
CA LYS A 198 10.22 -1.45 -6.12
C LYS A 198 10.22 0.07 -6.23
N LEU A 199 9.86 0.79 -5.16
CA LEU A 199 9.99 2.25 -5.13
C LEU A 199 11.46 2.71 -5.17
N GLN A 200 12.37 1.98 -4.51
CA GLN A 200 13.80 2.33 -4.44
C GLN A 200 14.59 1.98 -5.70
N GLU A 201 14.30 0.84 -6.35
CA GLU A 201 14.93 0.46 -7.63
C GLU A 201 14.71 1.49 -8.74
N HIS A 202 13.73 2.38 -8.59
CA HIS A 202 13.37 3.37 -9.59
C HIS A 202 13.85 4.80 -9.26
N LEU A 203 14.62 4.96 -8.18
CA LEU A 203 15.30 6.21 -7.80
C LEU A 203 16.78 6.26 -8.23
N ASN A 204 17.36 5.12 -8.64
CA ASN A 204 18.71 4.98 -9.19
C ASN A 204 18.66 4.77 -10.71
#